data_AF-A0A6A6YUZ0-F1
#
_entry.id   AF-A0A6A6YUZ0-F1
#
_cell.length_a   1.000
_cell.length_b   1.000
_cell.length_c   1.000
_cell.angle_alpha   90.00
_cell.angle_beta   90.00
_cell.angle_gamma   90.00
#
_symmetry.space_group_name_H-M   'P 1'
#
loop_
_entity.id
_entity.type
_entity.pdbx_description
1 polymer ?
#
loop_
_entity_poly.entity_id
_entity_poly.type
_entity_poly.pdbx_seq_one_letter_code
_entity_poly.pdbx_strand_id
1 'polypeptide(L)'
;MAAACPSSSLHFVVSTDLAKPNPELRKLIRSHVMLGKNKGNQIPPRKKKGQSEVQDASPSSPKCTYADASGPNGHLLAPLASTTAAYEIQTHSPIMIPRNFGSTMSTIRFPDAVEPSAVEVVLQFSSIAKKILFPLEACMFFEKRAEGWIAPLTFDSAFLHAMIFTSQHYFDAIVPRRSLPPNDRIFPHLLKTLRILRERFAQDDDQARLSFTTLAAVMSIAGHALVTGDTKAAKNHIEGLHKIVTLRGGVTTFRPNAKLLVEILRTDLGMALCSDSRPVFFGPGEPFLPYPDLTLLLELDAPSNSVLTFDNIHGELAQAWGVMWDFCCVINFAVNTDQRISTETFLETMASVMYRLLNMRFNFGSSDYAVRLGLLAFSSKVLLQWNHLGLSYSHLASAFRSCLADLTCSPQLMVWLLMVGAVSVFDANDDMWLKPSLLHSLRLCEIESWTQMQDLLKSFMWIELVYDKLGKAMFDSIVGSNNPTIYERIEPYTTIP
;
A
#
# COMPACT_ATOMS: atom_id res chain seq x y z
N MET A 1 -10.49 -62.00 -10.70
CA MET A 1 -11.31 -61.83 -9.49
C MET A 1 -10.80 -60.61 -8.74
N ALA A 2 -11.48 -59.47 -8.90
CA ALA A 2 -11.18 -58.23 -8.18
C ALA A 2 -12.25 -58.05 -7.09
N ALA A 3 -11.82 -57.90 -5.83
CA ALA A 3 -12.69 -57.67 -4.70
C ALA A 3 -13.23 -56.24 -4.75
N ALA A 4 -14.56 -56.09 -4.66
CA ALA A 4 -15.25 -54.82 -4.66
C ALA A 4 -15.00 -54.05 -3.34
N CYS A 5 -14.65 -52.76 -3.45
CA CYS A 5 -14.65 -51.82 -2.33
C CYS A 5 -16.09 -51.55 -1.86
N PRO A 6 -16.41 -51.59 -0.56
CA PRO A 6 -17.73 -51.21 -0.08
C PRO A 6 -17.89 -49.68 -0.14
N SER A 7 -18.96 -49.23 -0.78
CA SER A 7 -19.44 -47.85 -0.81
C SER A 7 -19.62 -47.29 0.60
N SER A 8 -19.18 -46.05 0.84
CA SER A 8 -19.50 -45.29 2.04
C SER A 8 -21.01 -45.05 2.12
N SER A 9 -21.74 -45.88 2.87
CA SER A 9 -23.17 -45.72 3.09
C SER A 9 -23.44 -44.48 3.94
N LEU A 10 -24.09 -43.48 3.35
CA LEU A 10 -24.62 -42.32 4.09
C LEU A 10 -25.65 -42.81 5.11
N HIS A 11 -25.39 -42.60 6.40
CA HIS A 11 -26.34 -42.89 7.47
C HIS A 11 -27.21 -41.67 7.75
N PHE A 12 -28.50 -41.77 7.42
CA PHE A 12 -29.49 -40.75 7.76
C PHE A 12 -30.10 -41.04 9.13
N VAL A 13 -30.11 -40.03 10.00
CA VAL A 13 -30.77 -40.09 11.32
C VAL A 13 -32.03 -39.24 11.23
N VAL A 14 -33.20 -39.88 11.20
CA VAL A 14 -34.49 -39.20 11.29
C VAL A 14 -34.88 -39.12 12.76
N SER A 15 -34.95 -37.90 13.30
CA SER A 15 -35.37 -37.64 14.69
C SER A 15 -36.70 -36.88 14.65
N THR A 16 -37.79 -37.54 15.03
CA THR A 16 -39.14 -36.93 15.00
C THR A 16 -39.58 -36.31 16.32
N ASP A 17 -38.80 -36.42 17.40
CA ASP A 17 -39.16 -35.89 18.72
C ASP A 17 -38.02 -35.16 19.45
N LEU A 18 -38.37 -34.27 20.38
CA LEU A 18 -37.48 -33.47 21.24
C LEU A 18 -36.71 -34.30 22.30
N ALA A 19 -36.78 -35.63 22.25
CA ALA A 19 -36.10 -36.51 23.20
C ALA A 19 -34.59 -36.60 22.90
N LYS A 20 -33.76 -36.58 23.96
CA LYS A 20 -32.30 -36.71 23.80
C LYS A 20 -31.96 -38.05 23.14
N PRO A 21 -31.11 -38.06 22.08
CA PRO A 21 -30.75 -39.29 21.38
C PRO A 21 -30.11 -40.32 22.32
N ASN A 22 -30.36 -41.59 22.06
CA ASN A 22 -29.87 -42.68 22.90
C ASN A 22 -28.32 -42.68 22.96
N PRO A 23 -27.71 -43.27 24.00
CA PRO A 23 -26.26 -43.24 24.20
C PRO A 23 -25.46 -43.82 23.04
N GLU A 24 -26.00 -44.84 22.36
CA GLU A 24 -25.36 -45.52 21.23
C GLU A 24 -25.34 -44.66 19.96
N LEU A 25 -26.45 -43.98 19.64
CA LEU A 25 -26.54 -43.04 18.54
C LEU A 25 -25.63 -41.83 18.78
N ARG A 26 -25.53 -41.34 20.01
CA ARG A 26 -24.54 -40.31 20.38
C ARG A 26 -23.11 -40.78 20.17
N LYS A 27 -22.81 -42.05 20.47
CA LYS A 27 -21.48 -42.64 20.22
C LYS A 27 -21.20 -42.77 18.73
N LEU A 28 -22.18 -43.19 17.93
CA LEU A 28 -22.08 -43.30 16.48
C LEU A 28 -21.82 -41.93 15.84
N ILE A 29 -22.62 -40.90 16.19
CA ILE A 29 -22.43 -39.52 15.72
C ILE A 29 -21.04 -39.02 16.10
N ARG A 30 -20.61 -39.21 17.35
CA ARG A 30 -19.26 -38.82 17.79
C ARG A 30 -18.16 -39.55 17.01
N SER A 31 -18.31 -40.85 16.74
CA SER A 31 -17.33 -41.59 15.95
C SER A 31 -17.24 -41.03 14.53
N HIS A 32 -18.38 -40.71 13.92
CA HIS A 32 -18.45 -40.25 12.55
C HIS A 32 -17.94 -38.82 12.37
N VAL A 33 -18.22 -37.92 13.33
CA VAL A 33 -17.71 -36.53 13.35
C VAL A 33 -16.19 -36.48 13.64
N MET A 34 -15.65 -37.51 14.30
CA MET A 34 -14.22 -37.59 14.62
C MET A 34 -13.40 -38.37 13.58
N LEU A 35 -14.04 -38.97 12.56
CA LEU A 35 -13.34 -39.53 11.40
C LEU A 35 -12.62 -38.41 10.65
N GLY A 36 -11.29 -38.48 10.58
CA GLY A 36 -10.42 -37.48 9.93
C GLY A 36 -9.77 -36.49 10.91
N LYS A 37 -10.43 -36.14 12.03
CA LYS A 37 -9.85 -35.24 13.05
C LYS A 37 -8.78 -35.88 13.93
N ASN A 38 -8.77 -37.21 14.03
CA ASN A 38 -7.81 -37.96 14.85
C ASN A 38 -6.62 -38.54 14.07
N LYS A 39 -6.48 -38.25 12.77
CA LYS A 39 -5.29 -38.64 12.00
C LYS A 39 -4.13 -37.71 12.38
N GLY A 40 -3.31 -38.14 13.35
CA GLY A 40 -2.07 -37.46 13.74
C GLY A 40 -1.82 -37.32 15.25
N ASN A 41 -2.84 -37.55 16.09
CA ASN A 41 -2.67 -37.43 17.54
C ASN A 41 -2.33 -38.79 18.17
N GLN A 42 -1.06 -38.99 18.53
CA GLN A 42 -0.66 -40.11 19.39
C GLN A 42 -1.08 -39.82 20.84
N ILE A 43 -1.89 -40.71 21.42
CA ILE A 43 -2.28 -40.67 22.82
C ILE A 43 -1.14 -41.29 23.65
N PRO A 44 -0.57 -40.60 24.65
CA PRO A 44 0.44 -41.21 25.52
C PRO A 44 -0.18 -42.32 26.39
N PRO A 45 0.57 -43.40 26.71
CA PRO A 45 0.02 -44.49 27.51
C PRO A 45 -0.27 -44.03 28.94
N ARG A 46 -1.47 -44.36 29.41
CA ARG A 46 -1.99 -44.07 30.75
C ARG A 46 -1.21 -44.88 31.79
N LYS A 47 -0.43 -44.22 32.64
CA LYS A 47 0.16 -44.83 33.85
C LYS A 47 -0.98 -45.34 34.76
N LYS A 48 -0.97 -46.64 35.05
CA LYS A 48 -1.81 -47.28 36.08
C LYS A 48 -1.48 -46.66 37.44
N LYS A 49 -2.46 -46.07 38.12
CA LYS A 49 -2.39 -45.74 39.55
C LYS A 49 -3.09 -46.85 40.31
N GLY A 50 -2.37 -47.47 41.24
CA GLY A 50 -2.81 -48.57 42.08
C GLY A 50 -3.93 -48.18 43.06
N GLN A 51 -4.54 -49.21 43.60
CA GLN A 51 -5.73 -49.27 44.46
C GLN A 51 -5.53 -48.64 45.85
N SER A 52 -6.64 -48.15 46.42
CA SER A 52 -7.22 -48.47 47.75
C SER A 52 -8.14 -47.31 48.19
N GLU A 53 -9.46 -47.55 48.15
CA GLU A 53 -10.38 -47.79 49.29
C GLU A 53 -10.82 -46.50 50.02
N VAL A 54 -12.03 -46.00 49.74
CA VAL A 54 -13.35 -46.16 50.43
C VAL A 54 -13.51 -45.25 51.67
N GLN A 55 -14.73 -44.69 51.79
CA GLN A 55 -15.38 -44.01 52.93
C GLN A 55 -15.24 -42.48 52.96
N ASP A 56 -16.26 -41.66 53.22
CA ASP A 56 -17.72 -41.85 53.30
C ASP A 56 -18.39 -40.46 53.29
N ALA A 57 -19.67 -40.45 52.90
CA ALA A 57 -20.75 -39.55 53.31
C ALA A 57 -20.60 -38.00 53.35
N SER A 58 -21.45 -37.38 52.52
CA SER A 58 -22.03 -36.02 52.49
C SER A 58 -22.58 -35.48 53.84
N PRO A 59 -23.39 -34.38 53.88
CA PRO A 59 -23.14 -32.98 53.52
C PRO A 59 -23.65 -32.00 54.62
N SER A 60 -23.19 -30.73 54.67
CA SER A 60 -24.04 -29.63 55.19
C SER A 60 -23.47 -28.25 54.87
N SER A 61 -24.26 -27.44 54.18
CA SER A 61 -24.28 -25.98 54.29
C SER A 61 -25.17 -25.62 55.50
N PRO A 62 -25.03 -24.45 56.17
CA PRO A 62 -25.63 -23.20 55.64
C PRO A 62 -25.03 -21.84 56.10
N LYS A 63 -25.31 -20.82 55.27
CA LYS A 63 -25.72 -19.42 55.58
C LYS A 63 -24.77 -18.40 56.27
N CYS A 64 -24.62 -17.29 55.53
CA CYS A 64 -24.73 -15.85 55.88
C CYS A 64 -24.38 -15.35 57.30
N THR A 65 -23.73 -14.17 57.40
CA THR A 65 -24.33 -12.86 57.75
C THR A 65 -23.27 -11.73 57.75
N TYR A 66 -23.69 -10.51 57.42
CA TYR A 66 -22.98 -9.21 57.37
C TYR A 66 -22.64 -8.62 58.77
N ALA A 67 -21.64 -7.73 58.86
CA ALA A 67 -21.69 -6.45 59.63
C ALA A 67 -20.38 -5.62 59.56
N ASP A 68 -20.55 -4.31 59.71
CA ASP A 68 -19.69 -3.16 59.37
C ASP A 68 -18.68 -2.64 60.44
N ALA A 69 -17.87 -1.65 60.01
CA ALA A 69 -17.60 -0.33 60.67
C ALA A 69 -16.23 -0.03 61.41
N SER A 70 -15.36 0.72 60.71
CA SER A 70 -14.72 2.04 61.04
C SER A 70 -13.92 2.36 62.34
N GLY A 71 -12.59 2.63 62.17
CA GLY A 71 -11.70 3.75 62.67
C GLY A 71 -11.53 4.08 64.19
N PRO A 72 -10.67 5.05 64.65
CA PRO A 72 -9.61 5.86 63.98
C PRO A 72 -8.30 6.22 64.81
N ASN A 73 -7.30 6.84 64.13
CA ASN A 73 -6.29 7.89 64.50
C ASN A 73 -5.21 7.78 65.63
N GLY A 74 -3.95 8.21 65.32
CA GLY A 74 -2.94 8.72 66.29
C GLY A 74 -1.49 8.88 65.77
N HIS A 75 -0.89 10.08 65.92
CA HIS A 75 0.30 10.65 65.23
C HIS A 75 1.71 10.47 65.88
N LEU A 76 2.76 10.41 65.02
CA LEU A 76 4.09 11.11 65.01
C LEU A 76 5.37 10.70 65.80
N LEU A 77 6.51 10.97 65.09
CA LEU A 77 7.95 11.14 65.44
C LEU A 77 8.83 9.87 65.24
N ALA A 78 9.96 9.82 64.50
CA ALA A 78 10.81 10.76 63.75
C ALA A 78 11.80 9.91 62.84
N PRO A 79 12.61 10.51 61.94
CA PRO A 79 13.03 9.86 60.67
C PRO A 79 14.52 9.47 60.51
N LEU A 80 14.76 8.75 59.38
CA LEU A 80 16.00 8.64 58.56
C LEU A 80 17.16 7.73 59.04
N ALA A 81 17.29 6.53 58.46
CA ALA A 81 18.11 6.27 57.26
C ALA A 81 18.51 4.78 57.16
N SER A 82 18.23 4.21 55.99
CA SER A 82 18.90 3.08 55.34
C SER A 82 19.08 1.78 56.12
N THR A 83 18.38 0.72 55.71
CA THR A 83 18.99 -0.36 54.91
C THR A 83 17.89 -1.27 54.35
N THR A 84 18.01 -1.54 53.05
CA THR A 84 17.24 -2.42 52.17
C THR A 84 16.87 -3.78 52.74
N ALA A 85 15.58 -4.13 52.66
CA ALA A 85 15.11 -5.51 52.46
C ALA A 85 13.78 -5.47 51.70
N ALA A 86 13.80 -5.97 50.47
CA ALA A 86 12.65 -6.08 49.59
C ALA A 86 11.62 -7.06 50.17
N TYR A 87 10.38 -6.60 50.35
CA TYR A 87 9.22 -7.47 50.62
C TYR A 87 8.39 -7.64 49.35
N GLU A 88 7.98 -8.88 49.15
CA GLU A 88 7.40 -9.48 47.96
C GLU A 88 6.14 -8.77 47.45
N ILE A 89 6.14 -8.40 46.16
CA ILE A 89 4.92 -8.09 45.42
C ILE A 89 4.31 -9.43 44.99
N GLN A 90 3.15 -9.76 45.53
CA GLN A 90 2.34 -10.90 45.10
C GLN A 90 2.11 -10.83 43.58
N THR A 91 2.69 -11.78 42.87
CA THR A 91 2.51 -11.96 41.43
C THR A 91 1.07 -12.35 41.13
N HIS A 92 0.29 -11.42 40.59
CA HIS A 92 -0.99 -11.71 39.96
C HIS A 92 -0.76 -12.77 38.87
N SER A 93 -1.58 -13.83 38.89
CA SER A 93 -1.55 -14.89 37.89
C SER A 93 -1.66 -14.31 36.47
N PRO A 94 -0.91 -14.83 35.47
CA PRO A 94 -1.02 -14.34 34.12
C PRO A 94 -2.43 -14.61 33.60
N ILE A 95 -3.13 -13.56 33.21
CA ILE A 95 -4.41 -13.66 32.50
C ILE A 95 -4.13 -14.49 31.23
N MET A 96 -4.57 -15.75 31.23
CA MET A 96 -4.54 -16.58 30.03
C MET A 96 -5.59 -16.06 29.07
N ILE A 97 -5.17 -15.26 28.08
CA ILE A 97 -6.01 -14.91 26.94
C ILE A 97 -6.30 -16.22 26.19
N PRO A 98 -7.57 -16.66 26.08
CA PRO A 98 -7.90 -17.85 25.30
C PRO A 98 -7.40 -17.67 23.87
N ARG A 99 -6.87 -18.74 23.25
CA ARG A 99 -6.54 -18.73 21.82
C ARG A 99 -7.80 -18.33 21.04
N ASN A 100 -7.68 -17.37 20.12
CA ASN A 100 -8.78 -16.94 19.25
C ASN A 100 -9.45 -18.16 18.60
N PHE A 101 -10.73 -18.38 18.94
CA PHE A 101 -11.56 -19.39 18.31
C PHE A 101 -12.31 -18.73 17.15
N GLY A 102 -11.95 -19.09 15.91
CA GLY A 102 -12.51 -18.50 14.70
C GLY A 102 -11.70 -17.29 14.17
N SER A 103 -11.99 -16.89 12.93
CA SER A 103 -11.47 -15.63 12.38
C SER A 103 -12.21 -14.47 13.06
N THR A 104 -11.51 -13.40 13.46
CA THR A 104 -12.14 -12.18 13.99
C THR A 104 -13.24 -11.64 13.07
N MET A 105 -13.20 -11.98 11.78
CA MET A 105 -14.19 -11.56 10.78
C MET A 105 -15.49 -12.38 10.80
N SER A 106 -15.55 -13.54 11.47
CA SER A 106 -16.77 -14.36 11.50
C SER A 106 -17.93 -13.72 12.27
N THR A 107 -17.67 -12.64 13.03
CA THR A 107 -18.69 -11.87 13.77
C THR A 107 -19.20 -10.65 13.00
N ILE A 108 -18.55 -10.26 11.90
CA ILE A 108 -18.95 -9.11 11.08
C ILE A 108 -19.94 -9.57 10.01
N ARG A 109 -21.05 -8.83 9.85
CA ARG A 109 -22.00 -9.07 8.76
C ARG A 109 -21.58 -8.27 7.53
N PHE A 110 -21.38 -8.99 6.43
CA PHE A 110 -21.06 -8.42 5.13
C PHE A 110 -22.32 -8.37 4.23
N PRO A 111 -22.38 -7.44 3.25
CA PRO A 111 -23.54 -7.26 2.37
C PRO A 111 -23.70 -8.39 1.35
N ASP A 112 -22.69 -9.26 1.20
CA ASP A 112 -22.72 -10.44 0.34
C ASP A 112 -22.02 -11.61 1.03
N ALA A 113 -22.36 -12.83 0.63
CA ALA A 113 -21.72 -14.04 1.14
C ALA A 113 -20.28 -14.14 0.61
N VAL A 114 -19.31 -13.86 1.48
CA VAL A 114 -17.87 -13.90 1.18
C VAL A 114 -17.14 -14.77 2.19
N GLU A 115 -16.08 -15.43 1.76
CA GLU A 115 -15.21 -16.17 2.67
C GLU A 115 -14.46 -15.21 3.61
N PRO A 116 -14.35 -15.51 4.92
CA PRO A 116 -13.60 -14.66 5.85
C PRO A 116 -12.13 -14.42 5.44
N SER A 117 -11.51 -15.41 4.80
CA SER A 117 -10.16 -15.33 4.23
C SER A 117 -10.03 -14.27 3.14
N ALA A 118 -11.06 -14.08 2.30
CA ALA A 118 -11.05 -13.09 1.24
C ALA A 118 -11.06 -11.65 1.79
N VAL A 119 -11.79 -11.43 2.89
CA VAL A 119 -11.81 -10.12 3.59
C VAL A 119 -10.52 -9.89 4.37
N GLU A 120 -9.93 -10.94 4.94
CA GLU A 120 -8.63 -10.84 5.63
C GLU A 120 -7.53 -10.29 4.70
N VAL A 121 -7.53 -10.72 3.43
CA VAL A 121 -6.62 -10.20 2.40
C VAL A 121 -6.80 -8.69 2.19
N VAL A 122 -8.04 -8.19 2.21
CA VAL A 122 -8.32 -6.75 2.11
C VAL A 122 -7.73 -5.98 3.29
N LEU A 123 -7.88 -6.51 4.51
CA LEU A 123 -7.34 -5.87 5.72
C LEU A 123 -5.81 -5.89 5.73
N GLN A 124 -5.21 -7.01 5.29
CA GLN A 124 -3.76 -7.11 5.11
C GLN A 124 -3.26 -6.06 4.12
N PHE A 125 -3.88 -5.94 2.94
CA PHE A 125 -3.52 -4.92 1.96
C PHE A 125 -3.70 -3.51 2.55
N SER A 126 -4.84 -3.24 3.19
CA SER A 126 -5.14 -1.95 3.82
C SER A 126 -4.10 -1.55 4.87
N SER A 127 -3.56 -2.51 5.62
CA SER A 127 -2.53 -2.25 6.64
C SER A 127 -1.19 -1.78 6.07
N ILE A 128 -0.89 -2.14 4.82
CA ILE A 128 0.36 -1.79 4.13
C ILE A 128 0.16 -0.74 3.03
N ALA A 129 -1.06 -0.52 2.56
CA ALA A 129 -1.40 0.35 1.44
C ALA A 129 -0.87 1.77 1.62
N LYS A 130 -0.94 2.33 2.84
CA LYS A 130 -0.46 3.68 3.12
C LYS A 130 1.04 3.83 2.81
N LYS A 131 1.85 2.85 3.21
CA LYS A 131 3.31 2.82 2.95
C LYS A 131 3.66 2.57 1.49
N ILE A 132 2.80 1.84 0.78
CA ILE A 132 3.02 1.44 -0.61
C ILE A 132 2.62 2.55 -1.60
N LEU A 133 1.54 3.28 -1.28
CA LEU A 133 0.91 4.24 -2.20
C LEU A 133 1.32 5.70 -1.93
N PHE A 134 2.00 5.96 -0.81
CA PHE A 134 2.40 7.30 -0.40
C PHE A 134 3.82 7.30 0.17
N PRO A 135 4.85 7.71 -0.61
CA PRO A 135 6.23 7.72 -0.12
C PRO A 135 6.42 8.82 0.93
N LEU A 136 5.66 9.89 0.74
CA LEU A 136 5.62 11.05 1.60
C LEU A 136 4.72 10.81 2.81
N GLU A 137 4.31 9.56 3.11
CA GLU A 137 3.48 9.25 4.27
C GLU A 137 4.02 9.88 5.55
N ALA A 138 5.34 9.84 5.75
CA ALA A 138 5.99 10.35 6.95
C ALA A 138 5.76 11.86 7.15
N CYS A 139 5.71 12.63 6.06
CA CYS A 139 5.57 14.08 6.05
C CYS A 139 4.21 14.56 5.52
N MET A 140 3.20 13.69 5.44
CA MET A 140 1.84 14.04 5.01
C MET A 140 0.81 13.80 6.11
N PHE A 141 -0.06 14.78 6.33
CA PHE A 141 -1.23 14.62 7.18
C PHE A 141 -2.39 14.02 6.38
N PHE A 142 -2.63 12.72 6.59
CA PHE A 142 -3.88 12.09 6.23
C PHE A 142 -4.84 12.23 7.40
N GLU A 143 -5.92 12.98 7.21
CA GLU A 143 -6.99 13.05 8.21
C GLU A 143 -7.42 11.60 8.55
N LYS A 144 -7.33 11.23 9.84
CA LYS A 144 -7.60 9.87 10.31
C LYS A 144 -9.09 9.58 10.24
N ARG A 145 -9.59 9.21 9.06
CA ARG A 145 -10.81 8.42 8.89
C ARG A 145 -10.44 7.02 8.42
N ALA A 146 -9.78 6.25 9.28
CA ALA A 146 -9.59 4.81 9.04
C ALA A 146 -10.95 4.10 8.80
N GLU A 147 -12.01 4.63 9.41
CA GLU A 147 -13.40 4.21 9.20
C GLU A 147 -13.89 4.40 7.75
N GLY A 148 -13.36 5.38 7.00
CA GLY A 148 -13.89 5.76 5.70
C GLY A 148 -13.74 4.71 4.60
N TRP A 149 -12.75 3.81 4.71
CA TRP A 149 -12.48 2.77 3.70
C TRP A 149 -12.76 1.35 4.22
N ILE A 150 -12.80 1.14 5.54
CA ILE A 150 -13.09 -0.16 6.14
C ILE A 150 -14.60 -0.33 6.35
N ALA A 151 -15.30 0.68 6.88
CA ALA A 151 -16.74 0.58 7.13
C ALA A 151 -17.55 0.19 5.88
N PRO A 152 -17.23 0.69 4.66
CA PRO A 152 -17.99 0.32 3.47
C PRO A 152 -17.94 -1.15 3.10
N LEU A 153 -16.94 -1.90 3.56
CA LEU A 153 -16.89 -3.36 3.37
C LEU A 153 -18.14 -4.04 3.95
N THR A 154 -18.75 -3.47 5.01
CA THR A 154 -19.88 -4.10 5.72
C THR A 154 -21.25 -3.69 5.16
N PHE A 155 -21.33 -2.74 4.23
CA PHE A 155 -22.63 -2.27 3.71
C PHE A 155 -22.69 -2.06 2.19
N ASP A 156 -21.58 -1.96 1.46
CA ASP A 156 -21.59 -1.82 0.00
C ASP A 156 -20.94 -3.05 -0.67
N SER A 157 -21.75 -3.84 -1.37
CA SER A 157 -21.27 -5.06 -2.02
C SER A 157 -20.33 -4.78 -3.21
N ALA A 158 -20.58 -3.75 -4.02
CA ALA A 158 -19.70 -3.43 -5.15
C ALA A 158 -18.29 -3.08 -4.66
N PHE A 159 -18.23 -2.27 -3.59
CA PHE A 159 -16.99 -1.91 -2.92
C PHE A 159 -16.31 -3.13 -2.29
N LEU A 160 -17.05 -3.96 -1.55
CA LEU A 160 -16.52 -5.18 -0.93
C LEU A 160 -15.84 -6.09 -1.97
N HIS A 161 -16.56 -6.44 -3.05
CA HIS A 161 -16.01 -7.29 -4.10
C HIS A 161 -14.83 -6.60 -4.82
N ALA A 162 -14.89 -5.28 -5.01
CA ALA A 162 -13.82 -4.52 -5.64
C ALA A 162 -12.52 -4.56 -4.84
N MET A 163 -12.63 -4.34 -3.52
CA MET A 163 -11.48 -4.39 -2.61
C MET A 163 -10.92 -5.81 -2.51
N ILE A 164 -11.76 -6.85 -2.53
CA ILE A 164 -11.29 -8.24 -2.49
C ILE A 164 -10.43 -8.56 -3.72
N PHE A 165 -10.95 -8.35 -4.93
CA PHE A 165 -10.23 -8.78 -6.13
C PHE A 165 -8.94 -7.98 -6.34
N THR A 166 -8.93 -6.68 -6.03
CA THR A 166 -7.73 -5.83 -6.13
C THR A 166 -6.67 -6.22 -5.11
N SER A 167 -7.07 -6.49 -3.86
CA SER A 167 -6.14 -6.92 -2.81
C SER A 167 -5.57 -8.31 -3.10
N GLN A 168 -6.41 -9.24 -3.57
CA GLN A 168 -5.96 -10.56 -4.02
C GLN A 168 -4.98 -10.45 -5.18
N HIS A 169 -5.29 -9.64 -6.20
CA HIS A 169 -4.39 -9.40 -7.32
C HIS A 169 -3.02 -8.89 -6.86
N TYR A 170 -2.99 -7.97 -5.89
CA TYR A 170 -1.73 -7.49 -5.31
C TYR A 170 -0.88 -8.61 -4.70
N PHE A 171 -1.46 -9.47 -3.86
CA PHE A 171 -0.69 -10.54 -3.22
C PHE A 171 -0.40 -11.74 -4.13
N ASP A 172 -1.22 -11.99 -5.15
CA ASP A 172 -1.05 -13.12 -6.05
C ASP A 172 -0.12 -12.80 -7.23
N ALA A 173 -0.22 -11.60 -7.80
CA ALA A 173 0.51 -11.21 -9.02
C ALA A 173 1.70 -10.28 -8.77
N ILE A 174 1.63 -9.40 -7.76
CA ILE A 174 2.62 -8.31 -7.57
C ILE A 174 3.64 -8.66 -6.48
N VAL A 175 3.20 -9.23 -5.36
CA VAL A 175 4.09 -9.75 -4.31
C VAL A 175 4.29 -11.24 -4.55
N PRO A 176 5.39 -11.70 -5.18
CA PRO A 176 5.55 -13.11 -5.52
C PRO A 176 5.69 -13.94 -4.24
N ARG A 177 4.57 -14.43 -3.70
CA ARG A 177 4.54 -15.38 -2.57
C ARG A 177 4.02 -16.76 -2.95
N ARG A 178 3.50 -16.99 -4.16
CA ARG A 178 3.17 -18.35 -4.66
C ARG A 178 2.77 -18.39 -6.14
N SER A 179 3.07 -19.52 -6.76
CA SER A 179 2.71 -19.94 -8.12
C SER A 179 1.32 -20.63 -8.19
N LEU A 180 0.30 -20.05 -7.57
CA LEU A 180 -1.09 -20.46 -7.82
C LEU A 180 -1.60 -19.76 -9.09
N PRO A 181 -2.42 -20.40 -9.93
CA PRO A 181 -3.02 -19.72 -11.07
C PRO A 181 -3.87 -18.53 -10.55
N PRO A 182 -3.55 -17.28 -10.94
CA PRO A 182 -4.12 -16.07 -10.34
C PRO A 182 -5.65 -15.95 -10.50
N ASN A 183 -6.24 -16.69 -11.43
CA ASN A 183 -7.56 -16.36 -11.97
C ASN A 183 -8.76 -16.86 -11.14
N ASP A 184 -8.64 -17.99 -10.45
CA ASP A 184 -9.81 -18.68 -9.86
C ASP A 184 -10.43 -17.90 -8.69
N ARG A 185 -9.64 -17.08 -7.98
CA ARG A 185 -10.10 -16.29 -6.84
C ARG A 185 -10.49 -14.86 -7.19
N ILE A 186 -9.78 -14.24 -8.13
CA ILE A 186 -9.97 -12.82 -8.51
C ILE A 186 -11.22 -12.66 -9.38
N PHE A 187 -11.38 -13.53 -10.38
CA PHE A 187 -12.38 -13.36 -11.44
C PHE A 187 -13.84 -13.35 -10.94
N PRO A 188 -14.26 -14.21 -9.98
CA PRO A 188 -15.61 -14.15 -9.43
C PRO A 188 -15.95 -12.81 -8.79
N HIS A 189 -15.00 -12.22 -8.06
CA HIS A 189 -15.19 -10.92 -7.40
C HIS A 189 -15.20 -9.78 -8.42
N LEU A 190 -14.31 -9.81 -9.43
CA LEU A 190 -14.33 -8.83 -10.53
C LEU A 190 -15.67 -8.84 -11.29
N LEU A 191 -16.15 -10.03 -11.69
CA LEU A 191 -17.43 -10.18 -12.38
C LEU A 191 -18.60 -9.68 -11.53
N LYS A 192 -18.58 -9.99 -10.22
CA LYS A 192 -19.62 -9.53 -9.29
C LYS A 192 -19.61 -8.02 -9.14
N THR A 193 -18.44 -7.37 -9.02
CA THR A 193 -18.30 -5.91 -9.05
C THR A 193 -18.91 -5.31 -10.32
N LEU A 194 -18.54 -5.83 -11.50
CA LEU A 194 -19.09 -5.35 -12.78
C LEU A 194 -20.61 -5.51 -12.86
N ARG A 195 -21.15 -6.63 -12.39
CA ARG A 195 -22.59 -6.90 -12.39
C ARG A 195 -23.34 -5.90 -11.51
N ILE A 196 -22.88 -5.71 -10.27
CA ILE A 196 -23.52 -4.77 -9.33
C ILE A 196 -23.43 -3.34 -9.85
N LEU A 197 -22.29 -2.93 -10.41
CA LEU A 197 -22.15 -1.59 -11.00
C LEU A 197 -23.14 -1.39 -12.16
N ARG A 198 -23.30 -2.37 -13.05
CA ARG A 198 -24.29 -2.30 -14.14
C ARG A 198 -25.71 -2.18 -13.61
N GLU A 199 -26.08 -2.99 -12.62
CA GLU A 199 -27.40 -2.92 -11.96
C GLU A 199 -27.61 -1.53 -11.32
N ARG A 200 -26.60 -1.03 -10.60
CA ARG A 200 -26.60 0.28 -9.94
C ARG A 200 -26.79 1.43 -10.93
N PHE A 201 -26.13 1.38 -12.09
CA PHE A 201 -26.28 2.41 -13.12
C PHE A 201 -27.56 2.29 -13.95
N ALA A 202 -28.23 1.13 -13.94
CA ALA A 202 -29.53 0.94 -14.57
C ALA A 202 -30.70 1.42 -13.69
N GLN A 203 -30.49 1.50 -12.37
CA GLN A 203 -31.45 2.03 -11.41
C GLN A 203 -31.38 3.57 -11.36
N ASP A 204 -32.48 4.21 -10.99
CA ASP A 204 -32.57 5.67 -10.81
C ASP A 204 -32.35 6.04 -9.34
N ASP A 205 -31.17 5.69 -8.81
CA ASP A 205 -30.74 6.03 -7.45
C ASP A 205 -29.40 6.77 -7.50
N ASP A 206 -29.46 8.10 -7.55
CA ASP A 206 -28.27 8.94 -7.60
C ASP A 206 -27.42 8.85 -6.33
N GLN A 207 -28.01 8.52 -5.18
CA GLN A 207 -27.23 8.32 -3.95
C GLN A 207 -26.28 7.14 -4.09
N ALA A 208 -26.76 6.03 -4.67
CA ALA A 208 -25.92 4.88 -4.97
C ALA A 208 -24.98 5.17 -6.16
N ARG A 209 -25.49 5.67 -7.29
CA ARG A 209 -24.71 5.86 -8.53
C ARG A 209 -23.55 6.82 -8.38
N LEU A 210 -23.72 7.88 -7.57
CA LEU A 210 -22.72 8.92 -7.38
C LEU A 210 -21.95 8.76 -6.07
N SER A 211 -22.19 7.67 -5.33
CA SER A 211 -21.51 7.40 -4.06
C SER A 211 -20.00 7.28 -4.23
N PHE A 212 -19.26 7.52 -3.13
CA PHE A 212 -17.82 7.27 -3.15
C PHE A 212 -17.46 5.79 -3.30
N THR A 213 -18.32 4.87 -2.83
CA THR A 213 -18.11 3.43 -2.99
C THR A 213 -18.22 3.00 -4.44
N THR A 214 -19.11 3.63 -5.22
CA THR A 214 -19.19 3.45 -6.68
C THR A 214 -17.92 3.96 -7.36
N LEU A 215 -17.47 5.17 -7.03
CA LEU A 215 -16.23 5.74 -7.56
C LEU A 215 -15.03 4.83 -7.26
N ALA A 216 -14.90 4.34 -6.03
CA ALA A 216 -13.84 3.42 -5.63
C ALA A 216 -13.88 2.07 -6.37
N ALA A 217 -15.08 1.51 -6.58
CA ALA A 217 -15.24 0.30 -7.37
C ALA A 217 -14.87 0.51 -8.85
N VAL A 218 -15.22 1.67 -9.43
CA VAL A 218 -14.83 2.04 -10.80
C VAL A 218 -13.31 2.26 -10.92
N MET A 219 -12.69 2.93 -9.96
CA MET A 219 -11.22 3.07 -9.89
C MET A 219 -10.53 1.71 -9.79
N SER A 220 -11.10 0.78 -9.00
CA SER A 220 -10.55 -0.57 -8.82
C SER A 220 -10.54 -1.38 -10.13
N ILE A 221 -11.63 -1.36 -10.89
CA ILE A 221 -11.69 -2.05 -12.20
C ILE A 221 -10.83 -1.34 -13.27
N ALA A 222 -10.72 -0.01 -13.22
CA ALA A 222 -9.84 0.74 -14.10
C ALA A 222 -8.35 0.40 -13.85
N GLY A 223 -7.94 0.44 -12.58
CA GLY A 223 -6.57 0.11 -12.17
C GLY A 223 -6.21 -1.34 -12.51
N HIS A 224 -7.11 -2.29 -12.27
CA HIS A 224 -6.88 -3.68 -12.64
C HIS A 224 -6.77 -3.90 -14.15
N ALA A 225 -7.63 -3.26 -14.94
CA ALA A 225 -7.52 -3.28 -16.41
C ALA A 225 -6.16 -2.72 -16.86
N LEU A 226 -5.67 -1.66 -16.22
CA LEU A 226 -4.37 -1.07 -16.55
C LEU A 226 -3.21 -2.01 -16.21
N VAL A 227 -3.19 -2.60 -15.01
CA VAL A 227 -2.12 -3.52 -14.57
C VAL A 227 -2.09 -4.81 -15.41
N THR A 228 -3.25 -5.26 -15.88
CA THR A 228 -3.38 -6.45 -16.74
C THR A 228 -3.18 -6.15 -18.24
N GLY A 229 -2.96 -4.89 -18.62
CA GLY A 229 -2.68 -4.48 -19.99
C GLY A 229 -3.91 -4.26 -20.88
N ASP A 230 -5.14 -4.35 -20.35
CA ASP A 230 -6.36 -3.97 -21.07
C ASP A 230 -6.59 -2.45 -21.03
N THR A 231 -5.74 -1.73 -21.77
CA THR A 231 -5.77 -0.26 -21.86
C THR A 231 -7.10 0.27 -22.39
N LYS A 232 -7.78 -0.50 -23.24
CA LYS A 232 -9.09 -0.12 -23.80
C LYS A 232 -10.17 -0.15 -22.72
N ALA A 233 -10.26 -1.22 -21.92
CA ALA A 233 -11.19 -1.28 -20.81
C ALA A 233 -10.86 -0.22 -19.75
N ALA A 234 -9.58 -0.03 -19.42
CA ALA A 234 -9.12 0.99 -18.48
C ALA A 234 -9.60 2.39 -18.92
N LYS A 235 -9.43 2.73 -20.20
CA LYS A 235 -9.91 3.99 -20.76
C LYS A 235 -11.42 4.17 -20.62
N ASN A 236 -12.21 3.17 -20.98
CA ASN A 236 -13.67 3.23 -20.84
C ASN A 236 -14.10 3.42 -19.37
N HIS A 237 -13.42 2.76 -18.44
CA HIS A 237 -13.72 2.90 -17.01
C HIS A 237 -13.38 4.28 -16.47
N ILE A 238 -12.28 4.89 -16.93
CA ILE A 238 -11.86 6.24 -16.53
C ILE A 238 -12.75 7.32 -17.15
N GLU A 239 -13.19 7.15 -18.41
CA GLU A 239 -14.22 8.02 -19.01
C GLU A 239 -15.55 7.91 -18.24
N GLY A 240 -15.91 6.71 -17.79
CA GLY A 240 -17.05 6.50 -16.89
C GLY A 240 -16.87 7.20 -15.54
N LEU A 241 -15.67 7.11 -14.95
CA LEU A 241 -15.31 7.79 -13.70
C LEU A 241 -15.45 9.31 -13.85
N HIS A 242 -14.92 9.87 -14.93
CA HIS A 242 -15.04 11.28 -15.27
C HIS A 242 -16.51 11.71 -15.34
N LYS A 243 -17.35 10.94 -16.05
CA LYS A 243 -18.80 11.22 -16.13
C LYS A 243 -19.49 11.23 -14.77
N ILE A 244 -19.16 10.30 -13.87
CA ILE A 244 -19.71 10.28 -12.50
C ILE A 244 -19.26 11.54 -11.73
N VAL A 245 -18.00 11.93 -11.85
CA VAL A 245 -17.47 13.16 -11.22
C VAL A 245 -18.19 14.39 -11.76
N THR A 246 -18.38 14.50 -13.07
CA THR A 246 -19.14 15.60 -13.70
C THR A 246 -20.58 15.65 -13.18
N LEU A 247 -21.27 14.51 -13.12
CA LEU A 247 -22.65 14.42 -12.59
C LEU A 247 -22.74 14.82 -11.11
N ARG A 248 -21.67 14.61 -10.34
CA ARG A 248 -21.55 15.03 -8.94
C ARG A 248 -21.14 16.50 -8.78
N GLY A 249 -21.08 17.27 -9.86
CA GLY A 249 -20.76 18.70 -9.85
C GLY A 249 -19.30 19.05 -10.12
N GLY A 250 -18.50 18.09 -10.60
CA GLY A 250 -17.11 18.29 -11.00
C GLY A 250 -16.09 18.06 -9.88
N VAL A 251 -14.80 18.22 -10.19
CA VAL A 251 -13.68 17.89 -9.27
C VAL A 251 -13.70 18.70 -7.98
N THR A 252 -14.21 19.93 -8.00
CA THR A 252 -14.21 20.83 -6.83
C THR A 252 -15.13 20.35 -5.71
N THR A 253 -16.17 19.55 -6.02
CA THR A 253 -17.08 18.99 -5.00
C THR A 253 -16.41 17.95 -4.11
N PHE A 254 -15.24 17.46 -4.51
CA PHE A 254 -14.43 16.51 -3.76
C PHE A 254 -13.38 17.17 -2.86
N ARG A 255 -13.23 18.51 -2.87
CA ARG A 255 -12.28 19.21 -1.97
C ARG A 255 -12.43 18.84 -0.49
N PRO A 256 -13.65 18.69 0.08
CA PRO A 256 -13.82 18.23 1.47
C PRO A 256 -13.32 16.80 1.73
N ASN A 257 -13.06 16.03 0.67
CA ASN A 257 -12.47 14.70 0.72
C ASN A 257 -11.27 14.63 -0.24
N ALA A 258 -10.26 15.48 0.01
CA ALA A 258 -9.07 15.59 -0.82
C ALA A 258 -8.39 14.24 -1.08
N LYS A 259 -8.40 13.31 -0.11
CA LYS A 259 -7.87 11.96 -0.29
C LYS A 259 -8.57 11.20 -1.42
N LEU A 260 -9.90 11.23 -1.49
CA LEU A 260 -10.65 10.59 -2.58
C LEU A 260 -10.32 11.26 -3.93
N LEU A 261 -10.20 12.59 -3.95
CA LEU A 261 -9.85 13.32 -5.17
C LEU A 261 -8.43 12.97 -5.65
N VAL A 262 -7.47 12.83 -4.74
CA VAL A 262 -6.12 12.34 -5.06
C VAL A 262 -6.18 11.00 -5.78
N GLU A 263 -6.94 10.04 -5.27
CA GLU A 263 -7.06 8.71 -5.90
C GLU A 263 -7.78 8.76 -7.25
N ILE A 264 -8.81 9.60 -7.40
CA ILE A 264 -9.49 9.81 -8.70
C ILE A 264 -8.51 10.34 -9.74
N LEU A 265 -7.76 11.40 -9.40
CA LEU A 265 -6.84 12.03 -10.35
C LEU A 265 -5.60 11.18 -10.61
N ARG A 266 -5.09 10.44 -9.61
CA ARG A 266 -4.04 9.43 -9.82
C ARG A 266 -4.47 8.36 -10.81
N THR A 267 -5.75 7.97 -10.74
CA THR A 267 -6.30 6.95 -11.65
C THR A 267 -6.17 7.36 -13.11
N ASP A 268 -6.51 8.62 -13.41
CA ASP A 268 -6.39 9.19 -14.75
C ASP A 268 -4.94 9.45 -15.15
N LEU A 269 -4.15 10.10 -14.27
CA LEU A 269 -2.74 10.43 -14.53
C LEU A 269 -1.91 9.19 -14.84
N GLY A 270 -2.11 8.11 -14.09
CA GLY A 270 -1.36 6.89 -14.33
C GLY A 270 -1.78 6.18 -15.62
N MET A 271 -3.05 6.27 -16.06
CA MET A 271 -3.45 5.79 -17.39
C MET A 271 -2.78 6.60 -18.51
N ALA A 272 -2.72 7.93 -18.36
CA ALA A 272 -2.05 8.82 -19.29
C ALA A 272 -0.53 8.63 -19.35
N LEU A 273 0.10 8.11 -18.29
CA LEU A 273 1.53 7.77 -18.29
C LEU A 273 1.82 6.35 -18.80
N CYS A 274 0.90 5.41 -18.57
CA CYS A 274 1.04 4.02 -19.02
C CYS A 274 0.59 3.82 -20.49
N SER A 275 -0.09 4.79 -21.09
CA SER A 275 -0.55 4.75 -22.47
C SER A 275 -0.24 6.06 -23.17
N ASP A 276 -0.19 6.08 -24.51
CA ASP A 276 -0.07 7.34 -25.27
C ASP A 276 -1.39 8.15 -25.30
N SER A 277 -2.24 7.98 -24.28
CA SER A 277 -3.52 8.66 -24.17
C SER A 277 -3.38 9.97 -23.41
N ARG A 278 -4.24 10.94 -23.74
CA ARG A 278 -4.37 12.15 -22.94
C ARG A 278 -5.20 11.86 -21.68
N PRO A 279 -4.92 12.55 -20.56
CA PRO A 279 -5.81 12.52 -19.40
C PRO A 279 -7.25 12.90 -19.78
N VAL A 280 -8.24 12.31 -19.11
CA VAL A 280 -9.66 12.67 -19.33
C VAL A 280 -10.08 13.89 -18.52
N PHE A 281 -9.45 14.13 -17.37
CA PHE A 281 -9.67 15.34 -16.56
C PHE A 281 -8.78 16.48 -17.06
N PHE A 282 -9.26 17.72 -16.93
CA PHE A 282 -8.52 18.92 -17.34
C PHE A 282 -8.12 18.85 -18.82
N GLY A 283 -9.05 18.34 -19.64
CA GLY A 283 -8.91 18.24 -21.08
C GLY A 283 -8.99 19.60 -21.78
N PRO A 284 -9.00 19.62 -23.13
CA PRO A 284 -9.08 20.86 -23.90
C PRO A 284 -10.30 21.70 -23.50
N GLY A 285 -10.06 22.91 -22.98
CA GLY A 285 -11.10 23.85 -22.55
C GLY A 285 -11.44 23.81 -21.06
N GLU A 286 -10.92 22.85 -20.30
CA GLU A 286 -11.04 22.81 -18.84
C GLU A 286 -9.85 23.52 -18.18
N PRO A 287 -10.07 24.44 -17.23
CA PRO A 287 -8.97 25.12 -16.55
C PRO A 287 -8.24 24.17 -15.61
N PHE A 288 -6.91 24.14 -15.71
CA PHE A 288 -6.08 23.45 -14.71
C PHE A 288 -6.28 24.07 -13.32
N LEU A 289 -6.06 23.27 -12.28
CA LEU A 289 -5.94 23.81 -10.92
C LEU A 289 -4.79 24.83 -10.86
N PRO A 290 -4.97 25.94 -10.13
CA PRO A 290 -3.90 26.91 -9.91
C PRO A 290 -2.71 26.23 -9.22
N TYR A 291 -1.52 26.76 -9.45
CA TYR A 291 -0.36 26.34 -8.65
C TYR A 291 -0.59 26.74 -7.19
N PRO A 292 -0.23 25.87 -6.23
CA PRO A 292 -0.33 26.21 -4.82
C PRO A 292 0.69 27.31 -4.47
N ASP A 293 0.32 28.21 -3.56
CA ASP A 293 1.28 29.13 -2.96
C ASP A 293 2.03 28.39 -1.85
N LEU A 294 3.29 28.06 -2.13
CA LEU A 294 4.19 27.37 -1.19
C LEU A 294 5.09 28.35 -0.42
N THR A 295 5.02 29.65 -0.71
CA THR A 295 5.91 30.68 -0.17
C THR A 295 5.87 30.69 1.36
N LEU A 296 4.67 30.66 1.95
CA LEU A 296 4.49 30.63 3.41
C LEU A 296 5.12 29.40 4.08
N LEU A 297 5.27 28.29 3.36
CA LEU A 297 5.93 27.08 3.87
C LEU A 297 7.46 27.16 3.71
N LEU A 298 7.95 27.98 2.79
CA LEU A 298 9.38 28.20 2.49
C LEU A 298 10.02 29.32 3.31
N GLU A 299 9.25 30.33 3.71
CA GLU A 299 9.69 31.46 4.57
C GLU A 299 10.21 31.01 5.95
N LEU A 300 10.07 29.73 6.29
CA LEU A 300 10.54 29.13 7.53
C LEU A 300 12.05 28.79 7.53
N ASP A 301 12.68 28.49 6.38
CA ASP A 301 14.15 28.35 6.24
C ASP A 301 14.58 28.04 4.79
N ALA A 302 15.00 29.03 3.98
CA ALA A 302 15.76 28.71 2.76
C ALA A 302 16.74 29.81 2.33
N PRO A 303 18.02 29.47 2.04
CA PRO A 303 18.89 30.33 1.26
C PRO A 303 18.35 30.44 -0.17
N SER A 304 17.85 31.62 -0.52
CA SER A 304 17.56 32.02 -1.91
C SER A 304 18.82 31.92 -2.74
N ASN A 305 19.00 30.84 -3.49
CA ASN A 305 19.80 30.78 -4.72
C ASN A 305 19.51 29.46 -5.43
N SER A 306 18.51 29.43 -6.33
CA SER A 306 18.53 28.41 -7.39
C SER A 306 19.71 28.75 -8.29
N VAL A 307 20.77 27.93 -8.27
CA VAL A 307 22.02 28.18 -9.01
C VAL A 307 21.86 27.96 -10.52
N LEU A 308 20.66 27.62 -11.00
CA LEU A 308 20.44 27.26 -12.39
C LEU A 308 19.58 28.29 -13.09
N THR A 309 20.27 29.21 -13.78
CA THR A 309 19.69 29.90 -14.92
C THR A 309 19.52 28.87 -16.03
N PHE A 310 18.31 28.33 -16.15
CA PHE A 310 17.90 27.68 -17.38
C PHE A 310 17.77 28.75 -18.45
N ASP A 311 18.90 29.14 -19.05
CA ASP A 311 18.89 30.03 -20.19
C ASP A 311 18.08 29.34 -21.30
N ASN A 312 16.92 29.93 -21.64
CA ASN A 312 15.99 29.51 -22.71
C ASN A 312 15.03 28.34 -22.44
N ILE A 313 14.64 28.02 -21.19
CA ILE A 313 13.48 27.12 -20.98
C ILE A 313 12.15 27.84 -21.27
N HIS A 314 11.22 27.12 -21.90
CA HIS A 314 9.86 27.61 -22.13
C HIS A 314 9.16 28.03 -20.82
N GLY A 315 8.56 29.22 -20.78
CA GLY A 315 8.06 29.84 -19.55
C GLY A 315 7.06 28.97 -18.75
N GLU A 316 6.16 28.24 -19.42
CA GLU A 316 5.24 27.32 -18.72
C GLU A 316 5.96 26.14 -18.06
N LEU A 317 7.02 25.62 -18.70
CA LEU A 317 7.83 24.53 -18.15
C LEU A 317 8.67 25.04 -16.97
N ALA A 318 9.21 26.25 -17.07
CA ALA A 318 9.92 26.90 -15.96
C ALA A 318 9.01 27.10 -14.74
N GLN A 319 7.73 27.45 -14.93
CA GLN A 319 6.77 27.55 -13.83
C GLN A 319 6.49 26.19 -13.18
N ALA A 320 6.25 25.15 -13.97
CA ALA A 320 6.03 23.79 -13.45
C ALA A 320 7.27 23.28 -12.70
N TRP A 321 8.47 23.57 -13.21
CA TRP A 321 9.73 23.29 -12.55
C TRP A 321 9.83 24.02 -11.20
N GLY A 322 9.59 25.33 -11.18
CA GLY A 322 9.66 26.14 -9.96
C GLY A 322 8.74 25.64 -8.86
N VAL A 323 7.50 25.33 -9.19
CA VAL A 323 6.52 24.79 -8.22
C VAL A 323 6.95 23.41 -7.69
N MET A 324 7.47 22.54 -8.55
CA MET A 324 7.95 21.22 -8.10
C MET A 324 9.23 21.34 -7.25
N TRP A 325 10.11 22.29 -7.57
CA TRP A 325 11.28 22.64 -6.77
C TRP A 325 10.89 23.13 -5.38
N ASP A 326 9.99 24.12 -5.31
CA ASP A 326 9.43 24.64 -4.07
C ASP A 326 8.80 23.52 -3.24
N PHE A 327 8.06 22.62 -3.88
CA PHE A 327 7.52 21.45 -3.22
C PHE A 327 8.61 20.52 -2.67
N CYS A 328 9.70 20.29 -3.40
CA CYS A 328 10.83 19.50 -2.89
C CYS A 328 11.46 20.14 -1.64
N CYS A 329 11.66 21.46 -1.66
CA CYS A 329 12.16 22.23 -0.52
C CYS A 329 11.24 22.08 0.69
N VAL A 330 9.93 22.29 0.51
CA VAL A 330 8.91 22.10 1.56
C VAL A 330 8.94 20.68 2.13
N ILE A 331 9.01 19.66 1.27
CA ILE A 331 9.05 18.25 1.71
C ILE A 331 10.32 17.94 2.51
N ASN A 332 11.50 18.35 2.03
CA ASN A 332 12.75 18.12 2.74
C ASN A 332 12.76 18.86 4.08
N PHE A 333 12.28 20.11 4.12
CA PHE A 333 12.10 20.86 5.36
C PHE A 333 11.17 20.13 6.33
N ALA A 334 10.01 19.66 5.85
CA ALA A 334 9.04 18.95 6.67
C ALA A 334 9.63 17.65 7.25
N VAL A 335 10.42 16.91 6.47
CA VAL A 335 11.14 15.72 6.95
C VAL A 335 12.17 16.07 8.02
N ASN A 336 12.97 17.11 7.81
CA ASN A 336 14.03 17.52 8.73
C ASN A 336 13.50 18.09 10.05
N THR A 337 12.28 18.64 10.04
CA THR A 337 11.65 19.27 11.20
C THR A 337 10.52 18.45 11.82
N ASP A 338 10.30 17.21 11.35
CA ASP A 338 9.18 16.34 11.73
C ASP A 338 7.80 17.03 11.59
N GLN A 339 7.68 17.93 10.60
CA GLN A 339 6.44 18.59 10.23
C GLN A 339 5.71 17.83 9.12
N ARG A 340 4.47 18.24 8.84
CA ARG A 340 3.64 17.59 7.82
C ARG A 340 2.92 18.60 6.95
N ILE A 341 2.86 18.32 5.65
CA ILE A 341 2.02 19.03 4.71
C ILE A 341 0.59 18.47 4.72
N SER A 342 -0.36 19.28 4.27
CA SER A 342 -1.76 18.87 4.11
C SER A 342 -1.94 17.94 2.89
N THR A 343 -3.05 17.18 2.87
CA THR A 343 -3.41 16.39 1.68
C THR A 343 -3.78 17.30 0.51
N GLU A 344 -4.30 18.50 0.80
CA GLU A 344 -4.66 19.53 -0.16
C GLU A 344 -3.42 20.09 -0.87
N THR A 345 -2.36 20.44 -0.13
CA THR A 345 -1.09 20.91 -0.72
C THR A 345 -0.50 19.85 -1.67
N PHE A 346 -0.54 18.58 -1.26
CA PHE A 346 -0.13 17.46 -2.12
C PHE A 346 -0.99 17.34 -3.38
N LEU A 347 -2.31 17.36 -3.21
CA LEU A 347 -3.28 17.28 -4.30
C LEU A 347 -3.08 18.42 -5.31
N GLU A 348 -2.98 19.65 -4.84
CA GLU A 348 -2.85 20.85 -5.67
C GLU A 348 -1.52 20.82 -6.44
N THR A 349 -0.41 20.47 -5.77
CA THR A 349 0.88 20.29 -6.44
C THR A 349 0.79 19.20 -7.51
N MET A 350 0.26 18.01 -7.16
CA MET A 350 0.17 16.88 -8.07
C MET A 350 -0.65 17.22 -9.32
N ALA A 351 -1.86 17.72 -9.12
CA ALA A 351 -2.76 18.01 -10.21
C ALA A 351 -2.28 19.19 -11.06
N SER A 352 -1.81 20.27 -10.44
CA SER A 352 -1.36 21.47 -11.17
C SER A 352 -0.11 21.19 -12.02
N VAL A 353 0.84 20.41 -11.52
CA VAL A 353 2.09 20.09 -12.23
C VAL A 353 1.86 19.00 -13.28
N MET A 354 1.32 17.84 -12.90
CA MET A 354 1.30 16.67 -13.79
C MET A 354 0.37 16.86 -15.01
N TYR A 355 -0.83 17.43 -14.83
CA TYR A 355 -1.73 17.66 -15.96
C TYR A 355 -1.17 18.68 -16.96
N ARG A 356 -0.47 19.72 -16.50
CA ARG A 356 0.20 20.68 -17.39
C ARG A 356 1.33 20.02 -18.17
N LEU A 357 2.21 19.25 -17.50
CA LEU A 357 3.32 18.56 -18.16
C LEU A 357 2.86 17.54 -19.22
N LEU A 358 1.74 16.85 -18.97
CA LEU A 358 1.15 15.91 -19.94
C LEU A 358 0.55 16.62 -21.17
N ASN A 359 0.14 17.88 -21.03
CA ASN A 359 -0.43 18.68 -22.12
C ASN A 359 0.63 19.49 -22.89
N MET A 360 1.77 19.83 -22.27
CA MET A 360 2.89 20.51 -22.95
C MET A 360 3.46 19.68 -24.10
N ARG A 361 3.80 20.35 -25.21
CA ARG A 361 4.41 19.74 -26.40
C ARG A 361 5.67 20.53 -26.78
N PHE A 362 6.76 19.81 -26.99
CA PHE A 362 8.06 20.35 -27.41
C PHE A 362 8.61 19.51 -28.56
N ASN A 363 9.55 20.08 -29.31
CA ASN A 363 10.22 19.38 -30.40
C ASN A 363 11.08 18.23 -29.86
N PHE A 364 11.05 17.10 -30.55
CA PHE A 364 11.91 15.96 -30.19
C PHE A 364 13.38 16.37 -30.20
N GLY A 365 14.14 15.93 -29.18
CA GLY A 365 15.55 16.26 -29.00
C GLY A 365 15.84 17.65 -28.40
N SER A 366 14.84 18.49 -28.15
CA SER A 366 15.07 19.78 -27.47
C SER A 366 15.32 19.58 -25.97
N SER A 367 16.06 20.52 -25.36
CA SER A 367 16.25 20.55 -23.90
C SER A 367 14.93 20.65 -23.15
N ASP A 368 13.96 21.44 -23.64
CA ASP A 368 12.61 21.51 -23.04
C ASP A 368 11.90 20.15 -23.05
N TYR A 369 12.04 19.40 -24.14
CA TYR A 369 11.45 18.06 -24.25
C TYR A 369 12.07 17.10 -23.23
N ALA A 370 13.40 17.12 -23.09
CA ALA A 370 14.12 16.32 -22.10
C ALA A 370 13.75 16.70 -20.65
N VAL A 371 13.73 18.00 -20.33
CA VAL A 371 13.36 18.51 -19.00
C VAL A 371 11.92 18.15 -18.67
N ARG A 372 10.99 18.28 -19.62
CA ARG A 372 9.59 17.86 -19.44
C ARG A 372 9.47 16.37 -19.13
N LEU A 373 10.19 15.50 -19.86
CA LEU A 373 10.18 14.05 -19.61
C LEU A 373 10.83 13.70 -18.27
N GLY A 374 11.95 14.33 -17.93
CA GLY A 374 12.61 14.18 -16.63
C GLY A 374 11.70 14.60 -15.49
N LEU A 375 11.01 15.74 -15.62
CA LEU A 375 10.06 16.22 -14.62
C LEU A 375 8.84 15.30 -14.50
N LEU A 376 8.31 14.75 -15.60
CA LEU A 376 7.26 13.73 -15.56
C LEU A 376 7.72 12.45 -14.85
N ALA A 377 8.92 11.95 -15.15
CA ALA A 377 9.50 10.79 -14.51
C ALA A 377 9.65 11.02 -13.00
N PHE A 378 10.24 12.15 -12.61
CA PHE A 378 10.38 12.58 -11.22
C PHE A 378 9.02 12.68 -10.51
N SER A 379 8.09 13.44 -11.07
CA SER A 379 6.75 13.63 -10.51
C SER A 379 5.97 12.32 -10.39
N SER A 380 6.09 11.39 -11.35
CA SER A 380 5.41 10.10 -11.29
C SER A 380 5.84 9.26 -10.08
N LYS A 381 7.13 9.30 -9.73
CA LYS A 381 7.70 8.54 -8.61
C LYS A 381 7.37 9.17 -7.26
N VAL A 382 7.31 10.50 -7.17
CA VAL A 382 6.92 11.21 -5.94
C VAL A 382 5.42 11.16 -5.70
N LEU A 383 4.62 11.36 -6.75
CA LEU A 383 3.20 11.69 -6.61
C LEU A 383 2.24 10.53 -6.94
N LEU A 384 2.64 9.52 -7.72
CA LEU A 384 1.73 8.42 -8.13
C LEU A 384 2.09 7.05 -7.52
N GLN A 385 3.37 6.63 -7.59
CA GLN A 385 3.88 5.36 -7.00
C GLN A 385 3.28 4.04 -7.49
N TRP A 386 2.61 4.07 -8.63
CA TRP A 386 1.94 2.89 -9.16
C TRP A 386 2.87 1.76 -9.62
N ASN A 387 4.18 1.99 -9.70
CA ASN A 387 5.17 0.94 -9.89
C ASN A 387 5.13 -0.15 -8.80
N HIS A 388 4.81 0.23 -7.56
CA HIS A 388 4.61 -0.75 -6.48
C HIS A 388 3.32 -1.57 -6.63
N LEU A 389 2.41 -1.14 -7.50
CA LEU A 389 1.21 -1.87 -7.90
C LEU A 389 1.40 -2.58 -9.26
N GLY A 390 2.63 -2.81 -9.70
CA GLY A 390 2.92 -3.56 -10.93
C GLY A 390 2.75 -2.77 -12.22
N LEU A 391 2.51 -1.46 -12.16
CA LEU A 391 2.43 -0.62 -13.37
C LEU A 391 3.81 -0.23 -13.87
N SER A 392 4.02 -0.39 -15.17
CA SER A 392 5.24 0.04 -15.86
C SER A 392 4.91 1.20 -16.79
N TYR A 393 5.71 2.26 -16.73
CA TYR A 393 5.58 3.42 -17.61
C TYR A 393 6.44 3.26 -18.87
N SER A 394 6.27 2.13 -19.58
CA SER A 394 7.14 1.72 -20.69
C SER A 394 7.21 2.77 -21.82
N HIS A 395 6.09 3.44 -22.11
CA HIS A 395 6.06 4.53 -23.09
C HIS A 395 6.89 5.75 -22.64
N LEU A 396 6.73 6.18 -21.39
CA LEU A 396 7.53 7.27 -20.82
C LEU A 396 9.01 6.90 -20.79
N ALA A 397 9.35 5.70 -20.33
CA ALA A 397 10.72 5.19 -20.30
C ALA A 397 11.32 5.16 -21.71
N SER A 398 10.61 4.63 -22.70
CA SER A 398 11.10 4.59 -24.08
C SER A 398 11.29 6.00 -24.66
N ALA A 399 10.33 6.90 -24.48
CA ALA A 399 10.45 8.28 -24.95
C ALA A 399 11.63 9.02 -24.29
N PHE A 400 11.81 8.80 -22.98
CA PHE A 400 12.87 9.43 -22.21
C PHE A 400 14.25 8.91 -22.62
N ARG A 401 14.40 7.58 -22.77
CA ARG A 401 15.63 6.96 -23.28
C ARG A 401 16.00 7.50 -24.67
N SER A 402 15.04 7.49 -25.60
CA SER A 402 15.29 8.00 -26.96
C SER A 402 15.67 9.48 -26.96
N CYS A 403 15.06 10.28 -26.08
CA CYS A 403 15.40 11.68 -25.92
C CYS A 403 16.84 11.88 -25.40
N LEU A 404 17.28 11.07 -24.43
CA LEU A 404 18.59 11.23 -23.79
C LEU A 404 19.75 10.80 -24.68
N ALA A 405 19.52 9.90 -25.63
CA ALA A 405 20.57 9.40 -26.54
C ALA A 405 21.22 10.51 -27.38
N ASP A 406 20.42 11.47 -27.84
CA ASP A 406 20.86 12.54 -28.75
C ASP A 406 20.92 13.92 -28.07
N LEU A 407 20.64 13.99 -26.77
CA LEU A 407 20.53 15.27 -26.05
C LEU A 407 21.91 15.88 -25.75
N THR A 408 22.09 17.13 -26.19
CA THR A 408 23.22 17.97 -25.76
C THR A 408 22.74 18.98 -24.73
N CYS A 409 23.18 18.83 -23.48
CA CYS A 409 22.90 19.78 -22.40
C CYS A 409 24.10 19.90 -21.44
N SER A 410 23.97 20.69 -20.38
CA SER A 410 25.03 20.78 -19.37
C SER A 410 25.27 19.42 -18.70
N PRO A 411 26.53 19.05 -18.39
CA PRO A 411 26.82 17.78 -17.73
C PRO A 411 26.03 17.59 -16.42
N GLN A 412 25.80 18.67 -15.67
CA GLN A 412 25.05 18.64 -14.43
C GLN A 412 23.57 18.29 -14.65
N LEU A 413 22.94 18.88 -15.67
CA LEU A 413 21.56 18.53 -16.03
C LEU A 413 21.48 17.09 -16.55
N MET A 414 22.47 16.65 -17.32
CA MET A 414 22.53 15.26 -17.80
C MET A 414 22.63 14.27 -16.63
N VAL A 415 23.46 14.55 -15.61
CA VAL A 415 23.51 13.74 -14.37
C VAL A 415 22.13 13.66 -13.73
N TRP A 416 21.44 14.80 -13.56
CA TRP A 416 20.11 14.81 -12.96
C TRP A 416 19.10 14.00 -13.79
N LEU A 417 19.04 14.19 -15.11
CA LEU A 417 18.11 13.49 -15.99
C LEU A 417 18.32 11.97 -16.01
N LEU A 418 19.57 11.53 -16.19
CA LEU A 418 19.92 10.10 -16.16
C LEU A 418 19.58 9.50 -14.81
N MET A 419 19.88 10.24 -13.73
CA MET A 419 19.66 9.72 -12.39
C MET A 419 18.17 9.61 -12.06
N VAL A 420 17.37 10.64 -12.36
CA VAL A 420 15.91 10.59 -12.23
C VAL A 420 15.31 9.47 -13.06
N GLY A 421 15.77 9.27 -14.29
CA GLY A 421 15.33 8.18 -15.15
C GLY A 421 15.57 6.81 -14.49
N ALA A 422 16.79 6.58 -13.99
CA ALA A 422 17.20 5.33 -13.36
C ALA A 422 16.35 4.95 -12.14
N VAL A 423 16.02 5.92 -11.29
CA VAL A 423 15.30 5.67 -10.02
C VAL A 423 13.77 5.71 -10.16
N SER A 424 13.27 6.15 -11.32
CA SER A 424 11.83 6.39 -11.53
C SER A 424 11.20 5.48 -12.57
N VAL A 425 11.78 5.36 -13.76
CA VAL A 425 11.11 4.76 -14.94
C VAL A 425 11.92 3.70 -15.67
N PHE A 426 13.25 3.74 -15.62
CA PHE A 426 14.11 2.75 -16.26
C PHE A 426 14.19 1.46 -15.44
N ASP A 427 14.51 0.37 -16.13
CA ASP A 427 14.67 -0.95 -15.52
C ASP A 427 16.06 -1.54 -15.78
N ALA A 428 16.30 -2.77 -15.32
CA ALA A 428 17.59 -3.44 -15.44
C ALA A 428 18.05 -3.64 -16.90
N ASN A 429 17.15 -3.62 -17.87
CA ASN A 429 17.51 -3.71 -19.29
C ASN A 429 18.15 -2.41 -19.80
N ASP A 430 17.88 -1.28 -19.15
CA ASP A 430 18.45 0.01 -19.50
C ASP A 430 19.87 0.22 -18.96
N ASP A 431 20.30 -0.57 -17.97
CA ASP A 431 21.63 -0.46 -17.33
C ASP A 431 22.79 -0.46 -18.35
N MET A 432 22.65 -1.20 -19.45
CA MET A 432 23.68 -1.36 -20.48
C MET A 432 24.11 -0.05 -21.12
N TRP A 433 23.18 0.89 -21.34
CA TRP A 433 23.47 2.20 -21.93
C TRP A 433 23.50 3.32 -20.87
N LEU A 434 22.72 3.15 -19.80
CA LEU A 434 22.54 4.13 -18.74
C LEU A 434 23.79 4.28 -17.87
N LYS A 435 24.37 3.15 -17.40
CA LYS A 435 25.53 3.18 -16.50
C LYS A 435 26.77 3.83 -17.14
N PRO A 436 27.15 3.49 -18.40
CA PRO A 436 28.26 4.17 -19.07
C PRO A 436 28.01 5.68 -19.26
N SER A 437 26.79 6.05 -19.67
CA SER A 437 26.40 7.46 -19.86
C SER A 437 26.48 8.25 -18.56
N LEU A 438 25.94 7.70 -17.47
CA LEU A 438 25.98 8.34 -16.16
C LEU A 438 27.41 8.44 -15.64
N LEU A 439 28.23 7.40 -15.77
CA LEU A 439 29.66 7.44 -15.42
C LEU A 439 30.40 8.54 -16.19
N HIS A 440 30.13 8.69 -17.49
CA HIS A 440 30.72 9.74 -18.30
C HIS A 440 30.34 11.13 -17.79
N SER A 441 29.06 11.38 -17.52
CA SER A 441 28.59 12.66 -16.98
C SER A 441 29.14 12.95 -15.57
N LEU A 442 29.28 11.93 -14.71
CA LEU A 442 29.90 12.09 -13.40
C LEU A 442 31.36 12.54 -13.49
N ARG A 443 32.13 11.99 -14.44
CA ARG A 443 33.52 12.40 -14.68
C ARG A 443 33.62 13.84 -15.18
N LEU A 444 32.71 14.27 -16.05
CA LEU A 444 32.66 15.66 -16.52
C LEU A 444 32.31 16.66 -15.40
N CYS A 445 31.56 16.21 -14.39
CA CYS A 445 31.21 17.00 -13.21
C CYS A 445 32.22 16.85 -12.05
N GLU A 446 33.30 16.07 -12.22
CA GLU A 446 34.28 15.77 -11.17
C GLU A 446 33.65 15.21 -9.87
N ILE A 447 32.62 14.38 -10.01
CA ILE A 447 31.93 13.75 -8.87
C ILE A 447 32.56 12.41 -8.55
N GLU A 448 33.13 12.30 -7.35
CA GLU A 448 33.84 11.11 -6.86
C GLU A 448 33.11 10.41 -5.71
N SER A 449 32.16 11.08 -5.07
CA SER A 449 31.44 10.59 -3.89
C SER A 449 29.93 10.76 -4.01
N TRP A 450 29.19 9.92 -3.27
CA TRP A 450 27.73 10.04 -3.17
C TRP A 450 27.31 11.40 -2.62
N THR A 451 28.06 11.96 -1.67
CA THR A 451 27.76 13.28 -1.09
C THR A 451 27.81 14.38 -2.15
N GLN A 452 28.87 14.42 -2.96
CA GLN A 452 28.96 15.39 -4.07
C GLN A 452 27.83 15.19 -5.10
N MET A 453 27.48 13.94 -5.41
CA MET A 453 26.36 13.65 -6.30
C MET A 453 25.05 14.14 -5.70
N GLN A 454 24.82 13.87 -4.41
CA GLN A 454 23.61 14.27 -3.71
C GLN A 454 23.48 15.80 -3.66
N ASP A 455 24.56 16.53 -3.41
CA ASP A 455 24.58 18.00 -3.42
C ASP A 455 24.20 18.55 -4.80
N LEU A 456 24.73 17.96 -5.88
CA LEU A 456 24.31 18.30 -7.25
C LEU A 456 22.83 17.99 -7.47
N LEU A 457 22.35 16.80 -7.11
CA LEU A 457 20.95 16.44 -7.33
C LEU A 457 20.00 17.37 -6.55
N LYS A 458 20.37 17.74 -5.33
CA LYS A 458 19.65 18.71 -4.49
C LYS A 458 19.67 20.11 -5.07
N SER A 459 20.70 20.51 -5.82
CA SER A 459 20.71 21.79 -6.51
C SER A 459 19.73 21.86 -7.70
N PHE A 460 19.19 20.72 -8.16
CA PHE A 460 18.19 20.64 -9.23
C PHE A 460 16.80 20.29 -8.75
N MET A 461 16.61 19.13 -8.12
CA MET A 461 15.37 18.64 -7.49
C MET A 461 15.68 17.26 -6.94
N TRP A 462 15.65 17.12 -5.62
CA TRP A 462 15.88 15.83 -4.97
C TRP A 462 15.15 15.77 -3.63
N ILE A 463 14.43 14.67 -3.40
CA ILE A 463 13.77 14.39 -2.12
C ILE A 463 14.47 13.17 -1.52
N GLU A 464 15.25 13.40 -0.47
CA GLU A 464 16.09 12.36 0.16
C GLU A 464 15.25 11.15 0.58
N LEU A 465 14.12 11.41 1.24
CA LEU A 465 13.18 10.39 1.71
C LEU A 465 12.73 9.43 0.59
N VAL A 466 12.57 9.93 -0.64
CA VAL A 466 12.05 9.16 -1.77
C VAL A 466 13.17 8.46 -2.53
N TYR A 467 14.29 9.16 -2.74
CA TYR A 467 15.25 8.80 -3.77
C TYR A 467 16.61 8.34 -3.27
N ASP A 468 17.06 8.73 -2.06
CA ASP A 468 18.44 8.48 -1.62
C ASP A 468 18.82 7.00 -1.68
N LYS A 469 17.93 6.13 -1.19
CA LYS A 469 18.21 4.68 -1.16
C LYS A 469 18.47 4.12 -2.55
N LEU A 470 17.65 4.50 -3.54
CA LEU A 470 17.77 4.01 -4.91
C LEU A 470 18.90 4.70 -5.66
N GLY A 471 19.05 6.01 -5.48
CA GLY A 471 20.12 6.81 -6.09
C GLY A 471 21.49 6.34 -5.64
N LYS A 472 21.68 6.15 -4.32
CA LYS A 472 22.94 5.65 -3.76
C LYS A 472 23.26 4.24 -4.27
N ALA A 473 22.27 3.35 -4.30
CA ALA A 473 22.47 2.00 -4.85
C ALA A 473 22.92 2.03 -6.32
N MET A 474 22.35 2.92 -7.13
CA MET A 474 22.78 3.10 -8.52
C MET A 474 24.20 3.68 -8.62
N PHE A 475 24.51 4.72 -7.84
CA PHE A 475 25.85 5.31 -7.77
C PHE A 475 26.92 4.28 -7.37
N ASP A 476 26.67 3.54 -6.28
CA ASP A 476 27.57 2.49 -5.78
C ASP A 476 27.77 1.38 -6.83
N SER A 477 26.72 1.03 -7.60
CA SER A 477 26.82 0.04 -8.67
C SER A 477 27.72 0.51 -9.83
N ILE A 478 27.81 1.81 -10.07
CA ILE A 478 28.63 2.39 -11.14
C ILE A 478 30.09 2.51 -10.67
N VAL A 479 30.31 3.08 -9.49
CA VAL A 479 31.65 3.32 -8.94
C VAL A 479 32.30 2.01 -8.50
N GLY A 480 31.52 1.09 -7.89
CA GLY A 480 31.98 -0.22 -7.46
C GLY A 480 32.36 -1.16 -8.61
N SER A 481 31.74 -1.02 -9.79
CA SER A 481 32.09 -1.79 -10.99
C SER A 481 33.47 -1.44 -11.57
N ASN A 482 34.09 -0.34 -11.13
CA ASN A 482 35.45 0.06 -11.51
C ASN A 482 36.55 -0.47 -10.57
N ASN A 483 36.20 -1.21 -9.51
CA ASN A 483 37.18 -2.01 -8.77
C ASN A 483 37.22 -3.41 -9.39
N PRO A 484 38.26 -3.77 -10.18
CA PRO A 484 38.44 -5.15 -10.58
C PRO A 484 38.65 -5.96 -9.30
N THR A 485 37.61 -6.69 -8.89
CA THR A 485 37.67 -7.55 -7.72
C THR A 485 38.69 -8.64 -8.01
N ILE A 486 39.75 -8.62 -7.20
CA ILE A 486 40.66 -9.73 -7.00
C ILE A 486 39.78 -10.97 -6.79
N TYR A 487 39.93 -11.95 -7.69
CA TYR A 487 39.38 -13.28 -7.53
C TYR A 487 39.99 -13.92 -6.27
N GLU A 488 39.37 -13.75 -5.11
CA GLU A 488 39.56 -14.70 -4.03
C GLU A 488 38.73 -15.95 -4.33
N ARG A 489 39.44 -17.02 -4.69
CA ARG A 489 38.90 -18.38 -4.72
C ARG A 489 38.27 -18.70 -3.38
N ILE A 490 36.96 -18.91 -3.37
CA ILE A 490 36.31 -19.67 -2.31
C ILE A 490 36.55 -21.13 -2.64
N GLU A 491 37.47 -21.77 -1.91
CA GLU A 491 37.54 -23.23 -1.88
C GLU A 491 36.30 -23.81 -1.17
N PRO A 492 35.79 -24.97 -1.62
CA PRO A 492 34.60 -25.58 -1.05
C PRO A 492 34.92 -26.26 0.28
N TYR A 493 34.29 -25.80 1.36
CA TYR A 493 34.37 -26.47 2.66
C TYR A 493 33.65 -27.83 2.63
N THR A 494 34.43 -28.81 3.02
CA THR A 494 34.14 -30.22 3.28
C THR A 494 33.08 -30.42 4.38
N THR A 495 32.39 -31.54 4.23
CA THR A 495 31.43 -32.19 5.14
C THR A 495 31.91 -32.41 6.59
N ILE A 496 31.03 -32.08 7.57
CA ILE A 496 30.52 -32.87 8.75
C ILE A 496 31.57 -33.52 9.69
N PRO A 497 31.52 -33.49 11.05
CA PRO A 497 30.47 -33.68 12.10
C PRO A 497 29.06 -33.12 12.09
#